data_AF-A0A0L0FYX6-F1
#
_entry.id   AF-A0A0L0FYX6-F1
#
_cell.length_a   1.000
_cell.length_b   1.000
_cell.length_c   1.000
_cell.angle_alpha   90.00
_cell.angle_beta   90.00
_cell.angle_gamma   90.00
#
_symmetry.space_group_name_H-M   'P 1'
#
loop_
_entity.id
_entity.type
_entity.pdbx_description
1 polymer ?
#
loop_
_entity_poly.entity_id
_entity_poly.type
_entity_poly.pdbx_seq_one_letter_code
_entity_poly.pdbx_strand_id
1 'polypeptide(L)'
;QKLKEKGFEYVEFDNIENSDESDADQIDYTRKLGEIAVATGLGPLFKKAADLIRKDKTVQDDYVGFICEESIQWGDTEVFHEVAAGKKPI
;
A
#
# COMPACT_ATOMS: atom_id res chain seq x y z
N GLN A 1 3.79 -5.55 -16.49
CA GLN A 1 4.58 -6.32 -17.48
C GLN A 1 5.94 -5.70 -17.76
N LYS A 2 6.05 -4.46 -18.28
CA LYS A 2 7.35 -3.80 -18.56
C LYS A 2 8.35 -3.78 -17.39
N LEU A 3 7.87 -3.60 -16.15
CA LEU A 3 8.73 -3.66 -14.95
C LEU A 3 9.30 -5.07 -14.74
N LYS A 4 8.47 -6.10 -14.91
CA LYS A 4 8.91 -7.49 -14.77
C LYS A 4 9.92 -7.89 -15.84
N GLU A 5 9.71 -7.45 -17.09
CA GLU A 5 10.64 -7.64 -18.21
C GLU A 5 12.01 -6.97 -17.95
N LYS A 6 12.03 -5.88 -17.18
CA LYS A 6 13.25 -5.20 -16.75
C LYS A 6 13.90 -5.81 -15.50
N GLY A 7 13.34 -6.90 -14.97
CA GLY A 7 13.88 -7.61 -13.81
C GLY A 7 13.49 -7.02 -12.46
N PHE A 8 12.52 -6.11 -12.39
CA PHE A 8 12.01 -5.64 -11.10
C PHE A 8 11.22 -6.74 -10.39
N GLU A 9 11.40 -6.81 -9.07
CA GLU A 9 10.68 -7.75 -8.19
C GLU A 9 9.51 -7.07 -7.47
N TYR A 10 9.57 -5.75 -7.30
CA TYR A 10 8.59 -4.95 -6.57
C TYR A 10 8.12 -3.77 -7.42
N VAL A 11 6.95 -3.24 -7.08
CA VAL A 11 6.40 -2.00 -7.64
C VAL A 11 5.90 -1.13 -6.51
N GLU A 12 6.31 0.13 -6.53
CA GLU A 12 5.79 1.16 -5.64
C GLU A 12 4.57 1.84 -6.28
N PHE A 13 3.50 1.97 -5.51
CA PHE A 13 2.34 2.78 -5.83
C PHE A 13 2.29 3.98 -4.90
N ASP A 14 2.45 5.17 -5.48
CA ASP A 14 2.38 6.46 -4.80
C ASP A 14 1.05 7.16 -5.12
N ASN A 15 0.64 8.10 -4.27
CA ASN A 15 -0.61 8.87 -4.39
C ASN A 15 -1.88 8.00 -4.53
N ILE A 16 -1.95 6.90 -3.78
CA ILE A 16 -3.17 6.08 -3.70
C ILE A 16 -4.26 6.73 -2.85
N GLU A 17 -3.86 7.60 -1.92
CA GLU A 17 -4.77 8.42 -1.12
C GLU A 17 -5.07 9.72 -1.86
N ASN A 18 -6.34 9.93 -2.22
CA ASN A 18 -6.81 11.13 -2.90
C ASN A 18 -8.06 11.67 -2.19
N SER A 19 -7.99 12.90 -1.68
CA SER A 19 -9.07 13.54 -0.94
C SER A 19 -10.34 13.80 -1.75
N ASP A 20 -10.23 13.82 -3.08
CA ASP A 20 -11.36 14.09 -3.97
C ASP A 20 -12.16 12.81 -4.32
N GLU A 21 -11.64 11.63 -3.96
CA GLU A 21 -12.25 10.32 -4.22
C GLU A 21 -12.89 9.74 -2.97
N SER A 22 -13.92 8.90 -3.13
CA SER A 22 -14.54 8.26 -1.97
C SER A 22 -13.62 7.20 -1.35
N ASP A 23 -13.76 6.99 -0.04
CA ASP A 23 -13.01 5.95 0.68
C ASP A 23 -13.16 4.56 0.05
N ALA A 24 -14.37 4.23 -0.39
CA ALA A 24 -14.68 2.95 -1.02
C ALA A 24 -13.95 2.79 -2.37
N ASP A 25 -13.92 3.86 -3.18
CA ASP A 25 -13.25 3.85 -4.47
C ASP A 25 -11.74 3.75 -4.31
N GLN A 26 -11.16 4.44 -3.32
CA GLN A 26 -9.72 4.36 -3.04
C GLN A 26 -9.32 2.97 -2.54
N ILE A 27 -10.13 2.34 -1.69
CA ILE A 27 -9.89 0.96 -1.21
C ILE A 27 -10.01 -0.03 -2.38
N ASP A 28 -11.06 0.05 -3.19
CA ASP A 28 -11.26 -0.81 -4.36
C ASP A 28 -10.12 -0.65 -5.39
N TYR A 29 -9.70 0.59 -5.64
CA TYR A 29 -8.57 0.88 -6.51
C TYR A 29 -7.26 0.28 -6.00
N THR A 30 -6.97 0.43 -4.70
CA THR A 30 -5.77 -0.13 -4.05
C THR A 30 -5.75 -1.66 -4.15
N ARG A 31 -6.88 -2.31 -3.87
CA ARG A 31 -7.04 -3.77 -4.03
C ARG A 31 -6.72 -4.22 -5.45
N LYS A 32 -7.32 -3.57 -6.45
CA LYS A 32 -7.08 -3.87 -7.87
C LYS A 32 -5.61 -3.71 -8.25
N LEU A 33 -4.92 -2.68 -7.73
CA LEU A 33 -3.49 -2.50 -7.97
C LEU A 33 -2.66 -3.65 -7.38
N GLY A 34 -2.98 -4.08 -6.15
CA GLY A 34 -2.33 -5.22 -5.49
C GLY A 34 -2.52 -6.53 -6.29
N GLU A 35 -3.76 -6.83 -6.68
CA GLU A 35 -4.11 -7.99 -7.50
C GLU A 35 -3.33 -7.99 -8.83
N ILE A 36 -3.28 -6.85 -9.53
CA ILE A 36 -2.56 -6.71 -10.81
C ILE A 36 -1.05 -6.89 -10.62
N ALA A 37 -0.48 -6.33 -9.54
CA ALA A 37 0.94 -6.49 -9.23
C ALA A 37 1.29 -7.96 -9.00
N VAL A 38 0.52 -8.65 -8.15
CA VAL A 38 0.69 -10.07 -7.86
C VAL A 38 0.51 -10.93 -9.12
N ALA A 39 -0.52 -10.68 -9.93
CA ALA A 39 -0.74 -11.38 -11.19
C ALA A 39 0.40 -11.17 -12.21
N THR A 40 1.11 -10.04 -12.11
CA THR A 40 2.31 -9.73 -12.90
C THR A 40 3.60 -10.30 -12.30
N GLY A 41 3.53 -10.93 -11.12
CA GLY A 41 4.68 -11.44 -10.39
C GLY A 41 5.55 -10.35 -9.77
N LEU A 42 4.94 -9.21 -9.40
CA LEU A 42 5.56 -8.10 -8.69
C LEU A 42 5.00 -8.04 -7.26
N GLY A 43 5.85 -7.72 -6.30
CA GLY A 43 5.45 -7.41 -4.93
C GLY A 43 4.91 -5.97 -4.82
N PRO A 44 3.62 -5.75 -4.53
CA PRO A 44 3.05 -4.42 -4.33
C PRO A 44 3.55 -3.76 -3.03
N LEU A 45 4.20 -2.60 -3.17
CA LEU A 45 4.54 -1.67 -2.11
C LEU A 45 3.68 -0.43 -2.26
N PHE A 46 3.00 -0.03 -1.21
CA PHE A 46 2.11 1.14 -1.24
C PHE A 46 2.62 2.20 -0.29
N LYS A 47 2.66 3.42 -0.79
CA LYS A 47 3.21 4.57 -0.08
C LYS A 47 2.11 5.39 0.58
N LYS A 48 2.39 5.88 1.81
CA LYS A 48 1.49 6.73 2.61
C LYS A 48 0.04 6.20 2.64
N ALA A 49 -0.14 4.96 3.05
CA ALA A 49 -1.46 4.28 3.05
C ALA A 49 -2.18 4.28 4.42
N ALA A 50 -1.78 5.18 5.33
CA ALA A 50 -2.21 5.12 6.72
C ALA A 50 -3.71 5.35 6.89
N ASP A 51 -4.29 6.25 6.10
CA ASP A 51 -5.72 6.57 6.18
C ASP A 51 -6.57 5.45 5.60
N LEU A 52 -6.11 4.80 4.52
CA LEU A 52 -6.80 3.62 3.97
C LEU A 52 -6.80 2.47 4.98
N ILE A 53 -5.69 2.20 5.66
CA ILE A 53 -5.60 1.13 6.67
C ILE A 53 -6.51 1.43 7.87
N ARG A 54 -6.64 2.69 8.29
CA ARG A 54 -7.58 3.09 9.34
C ARG A 54 -9.03 2.81 8.96
N LYS A 55 -9.39 3.05 7.69
CA LYS A 55 -10.73 2.85 7.14
C LYS A 55 -11.06 1.36 6.98
N ASP A 56 -10.13 0.60 6.42
CA ASP A 56 -10.26 -0.84 6.22
C ASP A 56 -8.91 -1.55 6.41
N LYS A 57 -8.76 -2.22 7.56
CA LYS A 57 -7.52 -2.93 7.89
C LYS A 57 -7.22 -4.06 6.92
N THR A 58 -8.20 -4.63 6.20
CA THR A 58 -7.90 -5.73 5.27
C THR A 58 -7.24 -5.26 3.99
N VAL A 59 -7.26 -3.94 3.68
CA VAL A 59 -6.51 -3.40 2.53
C VAL A 59 -5.04 -3.78 2.64
N GLN A 60 -4.50 -3.82 3.86
CA GLN A 60 -3.11 -4.17 4.13
C GLN A 60 -2.72 -5.55 3.60
N ASP A 61 -3.66 -6.47 3.37
CA ASP A 61 -3.40 -7.82 2.87
C ASP A 61 -2.83 -7.81 1.44
N ASP A 62 -3.14 -6.77 0.66
CA ASP A 62 -2.67 -6.55 -0.71
C ASP A 62 -1.22 -6.04 -0.80
N TYR A 63 -0.53 -5.92 0.34
CA TYR A 63 0.77 -5.29 0.46
C TYR A 63 1.81 -6.36 0.77
N VAL A 64 2.98 -6.29 0.14
CA VAL A 64 4.16 -7.06 0.62
C VAL A 64 4.99 -6.26 1.62
N GLY A 65 4.77 -4.94 1.65
CA GLY A 65 5.43 -3.98 2.53
C GLY A 65 4.88 -2.58 2.29
N PHE A 66 5.29 -1.64 3.14
CA PHE A 66 4.81 -0.27 3.14
C PHE A 66 5.97 0.66 2.83
N ILE A 67 5.66 1.86 2.34
CA ILE A 67 6.63 2.95 2.26
C ILE A 67 6.04 4.11 3.04
N CYS A 68 6.62 4.40 4.21
CA CYS A 68 6.20 5.54 5.01
C CYS A 68 7.16 6.73 4.85
N GLU A 69 6.60 7.92 4.67
CA GLU A 69 7.32 9.19 4.77
C GLU A 69 6.64 10.03 5.82
N GLU A 70 7.42 10.71 6.66
CA GLU A 70 6.91 11.70 7.62
C GLU A 70 5.86 11.17 8.63
N SER A 71 5.79 9.84 8.85
CA SER A 71 4.78 9.23 9.71
C SER A 71 4.77 9.78 11.15
N ILE A 72 5.93 10.16 11.68
CA ILE A 72 6.05 10.83 12.98
C ILE A 72 5.42 12.23 12.95
N GLN A 73 5.63 12.99 11.88
CA GLN A 73 5.11 14.36 11.74
C GLN A 73 3.59 14.37 11.61
N TRP A 74 3.03 13.37 10.91
CA TRP A 74 1.58 13.26 10.64
C TRP A 74 0.81 12.42 11.67
N GLY A 75 1.50 11.75 12.60
CA GLY A 75 0.86 10.95 13.65
C GLY A 75 0.43 9.56 13.19
N ASP A 76 1.07 9.02 12.15
CA ASP A 76 0.74 7.72 11.53
C ASP A 76 1.58 6.56 12.06
N THR A 77 2.55 6.83 12.93
CA THR A 77 3.48 5.83 13.47
C THR A 77 2.75 4.60 14.04
N GLU A 78 1.65 4.80 14.76
CA GLU A 78 0.89 3.70 15.38
C GLU A 78 0.26 2.76 14.34
N VAL A 79 -0.26 3.31 13.24
CA VAL A 79 -0.86 2.51 12.16
C VAL A 79 0.18 1.59 11.54
N PHE A 80 1.36 2.13 11.22
CA PHE A 80 2.44 1.32 10.65
C PHE A 80 3.02 0.33 11.67
N HIS A 81 3.09 0.68 12.97
CA HIS A 81 3.49 -0.26 14.01
C HIS A 81 2.54 -1.46 14.14
N GLU A 82 1.23 -1.26 14.04
CA GLU A 82 0.26 -2.36 14.02
C GLU A 82 0.49 -3.29 12.82
N VAL A 83 0.80 -2.71 11.67
CA VAL A 83 1.13 -3.45 10.44
C VAL A 83 2.45 -4.23 10.58
N ALA A 84 3.49 -3.64 11.18
CA ALA A 84 4.74 -4.35 11.48
C ALA A 84 4.55 -5.47 12.49
N ALA A 85 3.61 -5.34 13.44
CA ALA A 85 3.22 -6.45 14.31
C ALA A 85 2.62 -7.62 13.51
N GLY A 86 2.03 -7.34 12.34
CA GLY A 86 1.62 -8.31 11.31
C GLY A 86 2.76 -8.91 10.48
N LYS A 87 4.02 -8.59 10.78
CA LYS A 87 5.25 -9.08 10.13
C LYS A 87 5.49 -8.61 8.69
N LYS A 88 4.84 -7.52 8.26
CA LYS A 88 5.17 -6.87 6.98
C LYS A 88 6.22 -5.78 7.21
N PRO A 89 7.23 -5.64 6.33
CA PRO A 89 8.19 -4.54 6.43
C PRO A 89 7.50 -3.19 6.21
N ILE A 90 7.86 -2.20 7.02
CA ILE A 90 7.60 -0.77 6.80
C ILE A 90 8.87 -0.15 6.22
#